data_AF-A0A964KRV6-F1
#
_entry.id   AF-A0A964KRV6-F1
#
_cell.length_a   1.000
_cell.length_b   1.000
_cell.length_c   1.000
_cell.angle_alpha   90.00
_cell.angle_beta   90.00
_cell.angle_gamma   90.00
#
_symmetry.space_group_name_H-M   'P 1'
#
loop_
_entity.id
_entity.type
_entity.pdbx_description
1 polymer ?
#
loop_
_entity_poly.entity_id
_entity_poly.type
_entity_poly.pdbx_seq_one_letter_code
_entity_poly.pdbx_strand_id
1 'polypeptide(L)' 'MRNGKNITSMAAFKKHVSVNFFAPLEVLVDPAGRLEGEGKGSRALKVRTRADIDSATITRWLKAAVAANG' A
#
# COMPACT_ATOMS: atom_id res chain seq x y z
N MET A 1 -1.84 -25.27 -9.12
CA MET A 1 -2.58 -24.18 -8.45
C MET A 1 -1.66 -22.97 -8.40
N ARG A 2 -2.05 -21.81 -8.96
CA ARG A 2 -1.26 -20.58 -8.80
C ARG A 2 -1.44 -20.11 -7.36
N ASN A 3 -0.45 -20.34 -6.49
CA ASN A 3 -0.36 -19.69 -5.19
C ASN A 3 -0.15 -18.18 -5.43
N GLY A 4 -1.24 -17.45 -5.66
CA GLY A 4 -1.18 -16.00 -5.84
C GLY A 4 -0.67 -15.35 -4.57
N LYS A 5 0.39 -14.53 -4.68
CA LYS A 5 0.81 -13.65 -3.58
C LYS A 5 -0.06 -12.40 -3.60
N ASN A 6 -0.45 -11.91 -2.42
CA ASN A 6 -1.23 -10.68 -2.33
C ASN A 6 -0.35 -9.49 -2.71
N ILE A 7 -0.84 -8.61 -3.57
CA ILE A 7 -0.13 -7.37 -3.98
C ILE A 7 -0.69 -6.16 -3.25
N THR A 8 -2.01 -6.04 -3.21
CA THR A 8 -2.71 -4.94 -2.56
C THR A 8 -4.06 -5.39 -2.03
N SER A 9 -4.60 -4.66 -1.05
CA SER A 9 -5.98 -4.79 -0.61
C SER A 9 -6.54 -3.42 -0.25
N MET A 10 -7.86 -3.28 -0.27
CA MET A 10 -8.53 -2.06 0.16
C MET A 10 -9.64 -2.38 1.15
N ALA A 11 -9.81 -1.51 2.14
CA ALA A 11 -10.89 -1.60 3.11
C ALA A 11 -11.42 -0.20 3.44
N ALA A 12 -12.74 -0.04 3.48
CA ALA A 12 -13.39 1.20 3.88
C ALA A 12 -13.68 1.19 5.38
N PHE A 13 -13.32 2.27 6.07
CA PHE A 13 -13.61 2.52 7.47
C PHE A 13 -14.42 3.81 7.60
N LYS A 14 -15.05 4.01 8.77
CA LYS A 14 -15.89 5.19 9.05
C LYS A 14 -15.21 6.55 8.78
N LYS A 15 -13.88 6.61 8.84
CA LYS A 15 -13.10 7.86 8.72
C LYS A 15 -12.10 7.89 7.57
N HIS A 16 -11.85 6.77 6.90
CA HIS A 16 -10.84 6.68 5.85
C HIS A 16 -11.03 5.40 5.01
N VAL A 17 -10.43 5.38 3.83
CA VAL A 17 -10.17 4.14 3.08
C VAL A 17 -8.72 3.77 3.30
N SER A 18 -8.46 2.52 3.66
CA SER A 18 -7.10 1.97 3.73
C SER A 18 -6.76 1.29 2.41
N VAL A 19 -5.63 1.66 1.82
CA VAL A 19 -5.01 0.97 0.69
C VAL A 19 -3.73 0.32 1.19
N ASN A 20 -3.72 -1.01 1.28
CA ASN A 20 -2.57 -1.76 1.77
C ASN A 20 -1.69 -2.23 0.61
N PHE A 21 -0.39 -2.13 0.78
CA PHE A 21 0.63 -2.64 -0.14
C PHE A 21 1.39 -3.75 0.58
N PHE A 22 1.42 -4.95 -0.01
CA PHE A 22 2.07 -6.11 0.60
C PHE A 22 3.55 -6.16 0.23
N ALA A 23 4.33 -5.25 0.81
CA ALA A 23 5.78 -5.20 0.67
C ALA A 23 6.39 -4.52 1.90
N PRO A 24 7.66 -4.82 2.21
CA PRO A 24 8.37 -4.15 3.30
C PRO A 24 8.61 -2.66 2.99
N LEU A 25 8.77 -1.84 4.02
CA LEU A 25 8.85 -0.37 3.89
C LEU A 25 10.05 0.08 3.04
N GLU A 26 11.15 -0.66 3.13
CA GLU A 26 12.40 -0.47 2.40
C GLU A 26 12.17 -0.58 0.88
N VAL A 27 11.22 -1.42 0.45
CA VAL A 27 10.86 -1.59 -0.96
C VAL A 27 9.88 -0.52 -1.43
N LEU A 28 8.99 -0.06 -0.54
CA LEU A 28 7.98 0.94 -0.90
C LEU A 28 8.58 2.34 -1.03
N VAL A 29 9.68 2.65 -0.34
CA VAL A 29 10.37 3.96 -0.43
C VAL A 29 9.38 5.10 -0.18
N ASP A 30 9.02 5.29 1.09
CA ASP A 30 8.07 6.30 1.55
C ASP A 30 8.80 7.45 2.31
N PRO A 31 9.44 8.39 1.59
CA PRO A 31 10.21 9.46 2.21
C PRO A 31 9.33 10.47 2.97
N ALA A 32 8.04 10.52 2.66
CA ALA A 32 7.08 11.41 3.29
C ALA A 32 6.40 10.78 4.52
N GLY A 33 6.70 9.50 4.83
CA GLY A 33 6.14 8.80 6.00
C GLY A 33 4.62 8.69 5.98
N ARG A 34 4.01 8.57 4.79
CA ARG A 34 2.56 8.51 4.59
C ARG A 34 1.97 7.12 4.84
N LEU A 35 2.81 6.09 4.82
CA LEU A 35 2.44 4.71 5.03
C LEU A 35 2.40 4.40 6.53
N GLU A 36 1.26 3.90 6.96
CA GLU A 36 0.97 3.54 8.35
C GLU A 36 0.88 2.02 8.52
N GLY A 37 1.16 1.54 9.73
CA GLY A 37 0.89 0.17 10.18
C GLY A 37 1.93 -0.87 9.75
N GLU A 38 2.08 -1.92 10.58
CA GLU A 38 3.04 -3.01 10.34
C GLU A 38 2.41 -4.40 10.18
N GLY A 39 1.08 -4.47 10.06
CA GLY A 39 0.36 -5.74 10.03
C GLY A 39 0.71 -6.62 8.83
N LYS A 40 0.81 -7.95 9.04
CA LYS A 40 0.98 -9.02 8.03
C LYS A 40 1.98 -8.72 6.88
N GLY A 41 3.03 -7.96 7.14
CA GLY A 41 4.02 -7.58 6.10
C GLY A 41 3.48 -6.59 5.06
N SER A 42 2.43 -5.86 5.40
CA SER A 42 1.84 -4.81 4.57
C SER A 42 2.03 -3.42 5.19
N ARG A 43 1.98 -2.40 4.33
CA ARG A 43 1.95 -0.98 4.70
C ARG A 43 0.71 -0.32 4.14
N ALA A 44 0.05 0.54 4.91
CA ALA A 44 -1.25 1.11 4.57
C ALA A 44 -1.19 2.61 4.29
N LEU A 45 -1.66 3.05 3.13
CA LEU A 45 -2.03 4.45 2.92
C LEU A 45 -3.46 4.67 3.41
N LYS A 46 -3.65 5.54 4.41
CA LYS A 46 -4.98 5.95 4.88
C LYS A 46 -5.45 7.20 4.13
N VAL A 47 -6.32 6.99 3.15
CA VAL A 47 -6.97 8.05 2.37
C VAL A 47 -8.16 8.60 3.15
N ARG A 48 -8.02 9.81 3.69
CA ARG A 48 -9.08 10.53 4.43
C ARG A 48 -9.77 11.55 3.54
N THR A 49 -9.02 12.14 2.61
CA THR A 49 -9.47 13.19 1.70
C THR A 49 -8.93 12.94 0.29
N ARG A 50 -9.44 13.69 -0.70
CA ARG A 50 -8.92 13.64 -2.08
C ARG A 50 -7.45 14.07 -2.17
N ALA A 51 -6.99 14.95 -1.28
CA ALA A 51 -5.59 15.38 -1.25
C ALA A 51 -4.63 14.24 -0.87
N ASP A 52 -5.14 13.16 -0.26
CA ASP A 52 -4.32 11.99 0.05
C ASP A 52 -4.04 11.13 -1.19
N ILE A 53 -4.78 11.33 -2.28
CA ILE A 53 -4.67 10.55 -3.52
C ILE A 53 -3.60 11.17 -4.41
N ASP A 54 -2.37 10.67 -4.26
CA ASP A 54 -1.30 10.89 -5.23
C ASP A 54 -1.14 9.64 -6.10
N SER A 55 -1.72 9.70 -7.30
CA SER A 55 -1.72 8.60 -8.26
C SER A 55 -0.31 8.14 -8.63
N ALA A 56 0.67 9.04 -8.71
CA ALA A 56 2.04 8.69 -9.11
C ALA A 56 2.70 7.87 -8.00
N THR A 57 2.59 8.33 -6.76
CA THR A 57 3.14 7.63 -5.59
C THR A 57 2.44 6.30 -5.34
N ILE A 58 1.11 6.24 -5.41
CA ILE A 58 0.34 4.99 -5.26
C ILE A 58 0.75 3.97 -6.34
N THR A 59 0.88 4.41 -7.59
CA THR A 59 1.30 3.53 -8.70
C THR A 59 2.71 2.98 -8.49
N ARG A 60 3.63 3.81 -7.98
CA ARG A 60 4.98 3.38 -7.64
C ARG A 60 4.98 2.27 -6.58
N TRP A 61 4.19 2.43 -5.52
CA TRP A 61 4.05 1.41 -4.47
C TRP A 61 3.43 0.11 -4.98
N LEU A 62 2.42 0.18 -5.86
CA LEU A 62 1.85 -1.00 -6.50
C LEU A 62 2.90 -1.76 -7.33
N LYS A 63 3.67 -1.06 -8.16
CA LYS A 63 4.75 -1.68 -8.96
C LYS A 63 5.81 -2.32 -8.07
N ALA A 64 6.20 -1.66 -6.99
CA ALA A 64 7.16 -2.18 -6.03
C ALA A 64 6.62 -3.44 -5.33
N ALA A 65 5.34 -3.46 -4.94
CA ALA A 65 4.69 -4.63 -4.37
C ALA A 65 4.60 -5.79 -5.36
N VAL A 66 4.32 -5.53 -6.65
CA VAL A 66 4.39 -6.55 -7.70
C VAL A 66 5.79 -7.13 -7.81
N ALA A 67 6.83 -6.28 -7.88
CA ALA A 67 8.22 -6.73 -7.99
C ALA A 67 8.67 -7.58 -6.80
N ALA A 68 8.25 -7.23 -5.57
CA ALA A 68 8.57 -8.00 -4.36
C ALA A 68 7.85 -9.35 -4.26
N ASN A 69 6.76 -9.53 -5.00
CA ASN A 69 5.91 -10.71 -4.94
C ASN A 69 5.86 -11.52 -6.23
N GLY A 70 6.58 -11.09 -7.27
CA GLY A 70 6.78 -11.82 -8.52
C GLY A 70 7.53 -13.14 -8.36
#